data_AF-A0A6L7TUV2-F1
#
_entry.id   AF-A0A6L7TUV2-F1
#
_cell.length_a   1.000
_cell.length_b   1.000
_cell.length_c   1.000
_cell.angle_alpha   90.00
_cell.angle_beta   90.00
_cell.angle_gamma   90.00
#
_symmetry.space_group_name_H-M   'P 1'
#
loop_
_entity.id
_entity.type
_entity.pdbx_description
1 polymer ?
#
loop_
_entity_poly.entity_id
_entity_poly.type
_entity_poly.pdbx_seq_one_letter_code
_entity_poly.pdbx_strand_id
1 'polypeptide(L)'
;MEAKKKRLTLDLDPPVQRRLKAIAALKGVSMRRYCLVAIGKELDRDEASGVPGRGFNREAFERLVAHREELFGGQPLPGDSVELLREARETRDAEMEGGP
;
A
#
# COMPACT_ATOMS: atom_id res chain seq x y z
N MET A 1 10.25 -8.26 -25.62
CA MET A 1 11.08 -8.36 -24.40
C MET A 1 10.25 -9.07 -23.35
N GLU A 2 10.61 -10.28 -22.93
CA GLU A 2 9.88 -10.98 -21.87
C GLU A 2 10.12 -10.27 -20.54
N ALA A 3 9.07 -9.69 -19.97
CA ALA A 3 9.16 -9.02 -18.67
C ALA A 3 9.62 -10.04 -17.61
N LYS A 4 10.71 -9.73 -16.90
CA LYS A 4 11.20 -10.56 -15.79
C LYS A 4 10.07 -10.74 -14.77
N LYS A 5 9.58 -11.98 -14.64
CA LYS A 5 8.52 -12.34 -13.69
C LYS A 5 8.99 -12.06 -12.26
N LYS A 6 8.36 -11.09 -11.58
CA LYS A 6 8.60 -10.81 -10.16
C LYS A 6 7.88 -11.85 -9.29
N ARG A 7 8.51 -12.25 -8.18
CA ARG A 7 7.93 -13.18 -7.21
C ARG A 7 7.17 -12.39 -6.15
N LEU A 8 5.97 -12.86 -5.80
CA LEU A 8 5.20 -12.40 -4.65
C LEU A 8 5.16 -13.53 -3.64
N THR A 9 5.66 -13.28 -2.43
CA THR A 9 5.59 -14.20 -1.29
C THR A 9 4.58 -13.66 -0.30
N LEU A 10 3.73 -14.53 0.24
CA LEU A 10 2.67 -14.16 1.18
C LEU A 10 2.75 -15.10 2.38
N ASP A 11 2.85 -14.54 3.58
CA ASP A 11 2.66 -15.28 4.81
C ASP A 11 1.15 -15.39 5.08
N LEU A 12 0.67 -16.62 5.28
CA LEU A 12 -0.75 -16.91 5.41
C LEU A 12 -0.98 -17.66 6.72
N ASP A 13 -2.00 -17.25 7.46
CA ASP A 13 -2.46 -18.03 8.59
C ASP A 13 -2.95 -19.42 8.14
N PRO A 14 -2.75 -20.47 8.95
CA PRO A 14 -3.15 -21.83 8.60
C PRO A 14 -4.62 -21.99 8.15
N PRO A 15 -5.61 -21.28 8.72
CA PRO A 15 -6.99 -21.33 8.24
C PRO A 15 -7.15 -20.79 6.82
N VAL A 16 -6.49 -19.66 6.50
CA VAL A 16 -6.55 -19.02 5.19
C VAL A 16 -5.88 -19.90 4.14
N GLN A 17 -4.72 -20.46 4.45
CA GLN A 17 -4.00 -21.39 3.57
C GLN A 17 -4.85 -22.62 3.22
N ARG A 18 -5.52 -23.23 4.22
CA ARG A 18 -6.41 -24.38 4.01
C ARG A 18 -7.58 -24.05 3.10
N ARG A 19 -8.26 -22.93 3.35
CA ARG A 19 -9.38 -22.46 2.52
C ARG A 19 -8.93 -22.22 1.08
N LEU A 20 -7.78 -21.58 0.89
CA LEU A 20 -7.24 -21.28 -0.44
C LEU A 20 -6.86 -22.57 -1.20
N LYS A 21 -6.25 -23.54 -0.51
CA LYS A 21 -5.92 -24.85 -1.09
C LYS A 21 -7.18 -25.61 -1.51
N ALA A 22 -8.20 -25.64 -0.65
CA ALA A 22 -9.46 -26.32 -0.95
C ALA A 22 -10.15 -25.71 -2.17
N ILE A 23 -10.27 -24.38 -2.26
CA ILE A 23 -10.91 -23.72 -3.40
C ILE A 23 -10.11 -23.92 -4.69
N ALA A 24 -8.78 -23.83 -4.62
CA ALA A 24 -7.93 -24.09 -5.79
C ALA A 24 -8.11 -25.52 -6.32
N ALA A 25 -8.15 -26.51 -5.40
CA ALA A 25 -8.42 -27.91 -5.74
C ALA A 25 -9.80 -28.11 -6.37
N LEU A 26 -10.85 -27.51 -5.79
CA LEU A 26 -12.22 -27.56 -6.34
C LEU A 26 -12.31 -26.97 -7.75
N LYS A 27 -11.45 -26.00 -8.07
CA LYS A 27 -11.36 -25.38 -9.40
C LYS A 27 -10.37 -26.07 -10.34
N GLY A 28 -9.73 -27.16 -9.91
CA GLY A 28 -8.74 -27.90 -10.71
C GLY A 28 -7.49 -27.08 -11.06
N VAL A 29 -7.15 -26.06 -10.26
CA VAL A 29 -6.00 -25.18 -10.51
C VAL A 29 -5.02 -25.19 -9.34
N SER A 30 -3.76 -24.82 -9.60
CA SER A 30 -2.79 -24.61 -8.53
C SER A 30 -3.15 -23.40 -7.67
N MET A 31 -2.77 -23.41 -6.39
CA MET A 31 -2.94 -22.27 -5.48
C MET A 31 -2.35 -20.98 -6.07
N ARG A 32 -1.16 -21.06 -6.67
CA ARG A 32 -0.51 -19.91 -7.33
C ARG A 32 -1.38 -19.34 -8.45
N ARG A 33 -1.92 -20.19 -9.32
CA ARG A 33 -2.77 -19.74 -10.43
C ARG A 33 -4.07 -19.14 -9.90
N TYR A 34 -4.65 -19.77 -8.87
CA TYR A 34 -5.83 -19.23 -8.20
C TYR A 34 -5.58 -17.83 -7.64
N CYS A 35 -4.50 -17.62 -6.87
CA CYS A 35 -4.13 -16.31 -6.33
C CYS A 35 -3.94 -15.27 -7.42
N LEU A 36 -3.19 -15.60 -8.48
CA LEU A 36 -2.95 -14.66 -9.58
C LEU A 36 -4.25 -14.22 -10.25
N VAL A 37 -5.18 -15.15 -10.48
CA VAL A 37 -6.49 -14.84 -11.08
C VAL A 37 -7.35 -14.03 -10.11
N ALA A 38 -7.35 -14.38 -8.83
CA ALA A 38 -8.13 -13.66 -7.83
C ALA A 38 -7.63 -12.22 -7.65
N ILE A 39 -6.31 -12.02 -7.54
CA ILE A 39 -5.69 -10.69 -7.45
C ILE A 39 -5.98 -9.89 -8.71
N GLY A 40 -5.80 -10.47 -9.90
CA GLY A 40 -6.09 -9.78 -11.17
C GLY A 40 -7.54 -9.28 -11.24
N LYS A 41 -8.51 -10.13 -10.89
CA LYS A 41 -9.93 -9.74 -10.86
C LYS A 41 -10.24 -8.63 -9.86
N GLU A 42 -9.56 -8.61 -8.72
CA GLU A 42 -9.73 -7.54 -7.74
C GLU A 42 -9.13 -6.24 -8.25
N LEU A 43 -7.94 -6.28 -8.88
CA LEU A 43 -7.33 -5.11 -9.51
C LEU A 43 -8.20 -4.57 -10.66
N ASP A 44 -8.71 -5.44 -11.53
CA ASP A 44 -9.61 -5.04 -12.61
C ASP A 44 -10.88 -4.38 -12.05
N ARG A 45 -11.40 -4.89 -10.92
CA ARG A 45 -12.55 -4.29 -10.23
C ARG A 45 -12.18 -2.94 -9.64
N ASP A 46 -11.05 -2.83 -8.97
CA ASP A 46 -10.56 -1.59 -8.36
C ASP A 46 -10.34 -0.51 -9.43
N GLU A 47 -9.80 -0.87 -10.60
CA GLU A 47 -9.64 0.03 -11.74
C GLU A 47 -11.00 0.44 -12.32
N ALA A 48 -11.92 -0.51 -12.53
CA ALA A 48 -13.24 -0.25 -13.12
C ALA A 48 -14.19 0.51 -12.19
N SER A 49 -14.12 0.27 -10.89
CA SER A 49 -14.93 0.96 -9.88
C SER A 49 -14.41 2.36 -9.58
N GLY A 50 -13.16 2.65 -9.99
CA GLY A 50 -12.31 3.62 -9.33
C GLY A 50 -12.02 3.14 -7.90
N VAL A 51 -10.75 3.00 -7.53
CA VAL A 51 -10.39 2.74 -6.13
C VAL A 51 -11.10 3.83 -5.32
N PRO A 52 -11.91 3.52 -4.28
CA PRO A 52 -12.41 4.54 -3.35
C PRO A 52 -11.25 5.04 -2.46
N GLY A 53 -10.06 5.21 -3.01
CA GLY A 53 -9.08 6.14 -2.50
C GLY A 53 -9.62 7.49 -2.91
N ARG A 54 -9.99 8.32 -1.92
CA ARG A 54 -10.27 9.75 -2.07
C ARG A 54 -9.49 10.25 -3.28
N GLY A 55 -10.22 10.55 -4.37
CA GLY A 55 -9.59 10.94 -5.61
C GLY A 55 -8.55 11.98 -5.26
N PHE A 56 -7.30 11.72 -5.64
CA PHE A 56 -6.27 12.74 -5.70
C PHE A 56 -6.71 13.67 -6.83
N ASN A 57 -7.78 14.41 -6.56
CA ASN A 57 -8.41 15.32 -7.49
C ASN A 57 -7.60 16.61 -7.44
N ARG A 58 -7.74 17.41 -8.49
CA ARG A 58 -7.02 18.68 -8.61
C ARG A 58 -7.19 19.56 -7.37
N GLU A 59 -8.37 19.56 -6.77
CA GLU A 59 -8.68 20.28 -5.54
C GLU A 59 -7.94 19.75 -4.30
N ALA A 60 -7.77 18.43 -4.15
CA ALA A 60 -6.97 17.83 -3.08
C ALA A 60 -5.48 18.15 -3.27
N PHE A 61 -5.01 18.19 -4.52
CA PHE A 61 -3.64 18.63 -4.83
C PHE A 61 -3.44 20.12 -4.54
N GLU A 62 -4.37 20.98 -4.94
CA GLU A 62 -4.34 22.42 -4.67
C GLU A 62 -4.38 22.70 -3.16
N ARG A 63 -5.21 21.97 -2.40
CA ARG A 63 -5.21 22.05 -0.93
C ARG A 63 -3.88 21.62 -0.32
N LEU A 64 -3.25 20.56 -0.84
CA LEU A 64 -1.93 20.12 -0.36
C LEU A 64 -0.85 21.17 -0.65
N VAL A 65 -0.87 21.78 -1.84
CA VAL A 65 0.07 22.85 -2.20
C VAL A 65 -0.12 24.06 -1.30
N ALA A 66 -1.36 24.51 -1.08
CA ALA A 66 -1.66 25.62 -0.19
C ALA A 66 -1.20 25.35 1.26
N HIS A 67 -1.44 24.15 1.78
CA HIS A 67 -0.95 23.78 3.12
C HIS A 67 0.58 23.70 3.20
N ARG A 68 1.24 23.23 2.13
CA ARG A 68 2.71 23.22 2.07
C ARG A 68 3.26 24.66 2.05
N GLU A 69 2.62 25.57 1.33
CA GLU A 69 3.01 26.98 1.30
C GLU A 69 2.77 27.67 2.65
N GLU A 70 1.68 27.35 3.34
CA GLU A 70 1.40 27.84 4.70
C GLU A 70 2.43 27.34 5.72
N LEU A 71 2.79 26.06 5.67
CA LEU A 71 3.70 25.43 6.64
C LEU A 71 5.17 25.74 6.37
N PHE A 72 5.56 25.87 5.09
CA PHE A 72 6.98 25.98 4.70
C PHE A 72 7.31 27.29 3.97
N GLY A 73 6.34 28.18 3.74
CA GLY A 73 6.57 29.50 3.14
C GLY A 73 7.22 29.45 1.75
N GLY A 74 7.03 28.36 1.00
CA GLY A 74 7.69 28.13 -0.29
C GLY A 74 9.16 27.68 -0.20
N GLN A 75 9.70 27.45 0.99
CA GLN A 75 11.03 26.89 1.15
C GLN A 75 11.01 25.37 0.88
N PRO A 76 12.06 24.82 0.24
CA PRO A 76 12.23 23.37 0.19
C PRO A 76 12.29 22.81 1.62
N LEU A 77 11.76 21.60 1.82
CA LEU A 77 11.84 20.91 3.11
C LEU A 77 13.30 20.92 3.58
N PRO A 78 13.59 21.40 4.79
CA PRO A 78 14.95 21.37 5.31
C PRO A 78 15.31 19.92 5.60
N GLY A 79 16.14 19.32 4.74
CA GLY A 79 16.69 17.98 4.93
C GLY A 79 16.17 16.93 3.93
N ASP A 80 16.93 15.83 3.84
CA ASP A 80 16.54 14.66 3.07
C ASP A 80 15.25 14.06 3.67
N SER A 81 14.29 13.74 2.80
CA SER A 81 13.08 12.98 3.13
C SER A 81 13.35 11.75 4.01
N VAL A 82 14.51 11.12 3.85
CA VAL A 82 14.93 9.97 4.66
C VAL A 82 15.20 10.36 6.11
N GLU A 83 15.83 11.50 6.36
CA GLU A 83 16.12 11.99 7.71
C GLU A 83 14.85 12.45 8.42
N LEU A 84 13.96 13.17 7.72
CA LEU A 84 12.68 13.59 8.27
C LEU A 84 11.81 12.40 8.68
N LEU A 85 11.83 11.31 7.89
CA LEU A 85 11.13 10.08 8.23
C LEU A 85 11.80 9.31 9.37
N ARG A 86 13.13 9.42 9.53
CA ARG A 86 13.86 8.83 10.66
C ARG A 86 13.49 9.55 11.96
N GLU A 87 13.57 10.88 11.98
CA GLU A 87 13.22 11.70 13.15
C GLU A 87 11.76 11.48 13.56
N ALA A 88 10.82 11.48 12.61
CA ALA A 88 9.40 11.24 12.90
C ALA A 88 9.08 9.80 13.38
N ARG A 89 9.98 8.84 13.17
CA ARG A 89 9.87 7.50 13.77
C ARG A 89 10.43 7.53 15.20
N GLU A 90 11.59 8.13 15.40
CA GLU A 90 12.23 8.26 16.71
C GLU A 90 11.37 9.04 17.71
N THR A 91 10.71 10.12 17.29
CA THR A 91 9.76 10.86 18.16
C THR A 91 8.57 10.01 18.58
N ARG A 92 7.99 9.23 17.64
CA ARG A 92 6.84 8.38 17.92
C ARG A 92 7.20 7.23 18.87
N ASP A 93 8.37 6.64 18.67
CA ASP A 93 8.85 5.55 19.51
C ASP A 93 9.15 6.08 20.94
N ALA A 94 9.69 7.29 21.07
CA ALA A 94 9.89 7.95 22.36
C ALA A 94 8.56 8.32 23.08
N GLU A 95 7.55 8.76 22.34
CA GLU A 95 6.20 9.01 22.89
C GLU A 95 5.50 7.72 23.33
N MET A 96 5.78 6.59 22.67
CA MET A 96 5.27 5.26 23.02
C MET A 96 6.03 4.62 24.20
N GLU A 97 7.31 4.94 24.39
CA GLU A 97 8.11 4.48 25.55
C GLU A 97 7.96 5.39 26.78
N GLY A 98 7.46 6.63 26.62
CA GLY A 98 7.29 7.63 27.68
C GLY A 98 5.87 7.80 28.24
N GLY A 99 4.90 6.96 27.84
CA GLY A 99 3.55 6.99 28.40
C GLY A 99 3.50 6.40 29.83
N PRO A 100 2.78 7.02 30.79
CA PRO A 100 2.70 6.56 32.18
C PRO A 100 2.10 5.16 32.37
#